data_AF-A0A2V1JT44-F1
#
_entry.id   AF-A0A2V1JT44-F1
#
_cell.length_a   1.000
_cell.length_b   1.000
_cell.length_c   1.000
_cell.angle_alpha   90.00
_cell.angle_beta   90.00
_cell.angle_gamma   90.00
#
_symmetry.space_group_name_H-M   'P 1'
#
loop_
_entity.id
_entity.type
_entity.pdbx_description
1 polymer ?
#
loop_
_entity_poly.entity_id
_entity_poly.type
_entity_poly.pdbx_seq_one_letter_code
_entity_poly.pdbx_strand_id
1 'polypeptide(L)'
;GHVGQAISKFASAVGFYVIVVDDRPSFANRSCFPDAEEIYCEEFEKALDMLQIGSNDYVTVVTRGHRFDLTCLRKVLKGIFPRYLGMMGSKRRVAGIIDLLQEEGNAAETVAKIHMPIGLNIGALTVPEIAISIVAELIEERRKGTPRRSHSQLLTCTDTDSRVIEMLGDPNVGKAMLLVYDTSGSTPVKSGALMTVNSNLQSAGTIGGGCTENEVLREAFRMIGTGETKLFTLDMSNEVAADQGMVCGGRMLVYAADLG
;
A
#
# COMPACT_ATOMS: atom_id res chain seq x y z
N GLY A 1 -10.87 4.92 -17.39
CA GLY A 1 -10.78 4.08 -18.62
C GLY A 1 -10.10 2.73 -18.35
N HIS A 2 -9.94 1.85 -19.36
CA HIS A 2 -9.48 0.45 -19.16
C HIS A 2 -8.14 0.29 -18.43
N VAL A 3 -7.15 1.13 -18.73
CA VAL A 3 -5.86 1.12 -18.01
C VAL A 3 -6.05 1.45 -16.53
N GLY A 4 -6.86 2.47 -16.22
CA GLY A 4 -7.19 2.82 -14.85
C GLY A 4 -7.90 1.69 -14.09
N GLN A 5 -8.78 0.92 -14.75
CA GLN A 5 -9.45 -0.24 -14.13
C GLN A 5 -8.44 -1.32 -13.71
N ALA A 6 -7.48 -1.63 -14.60
CA ALA A 6 -6.44 -2.60 -14.31
C ALA A 6 -5.49 -2.11 -13.20
N ILE A 7 -5.11 -0.83 -13.20
CA ILE A 7 -4.30 -0.22 -12.13
C ILE A 7 -5.04 -0.29 -10.80
N SER A 8 -6.33 0.10 -10.76
CA SER A 8 -7.13 0.09 -9.53
C SER A 8 -7.18 -1.30 -8.91
N LYS A 9 -7.45 -2.33 -9.72
CA LYS A 9 -7.45 -3.73 -9.27
C LYS A 9 -6.11 -4.14 -8.66
N PHE A 10 -5.00 -3.92 -9.36
CA PHE A 10 -3.68 -4.37 -8.89
C PHE A 10 -3.15 -3.51 -7.73
N ALA A 11 -3.43 -2.21 -7.72
CA ALA A 11 -3.05 -1.31 -6.64
C ALA A 11 -3.79 -1.66 -5.33
N SER A 12 -5.10 -1.91 -5.41
CA SER A 12 -5.91 -2.38 -4.28
C SER A 12 -5.37 -3.71 -3.75
N ALA A 13 -5.09 -4.67 -4.64
CA ALA A 13 -4.53 -5.97 -4.27
C ALA A 13 -3.15 -5.91 -3.57
N VAL A 14 -2.38 -4.83 -3.73
CA VAL A 14 -1.07 -4.65 -3.06
C VAL A 14 -1.12 -3.63 -1.92
N GLY A 15 -2.34 -3.29 -1.45
CA GLY A 15 -2.60 -2.54 -0.23
C GLY A 15 -2.62 -1.01 -0.40
N PHE A 16 -2.85 -0.48 -1.59
CA PHE A 16 -3.13 0.95 -1.75
C PHE A 16 -4.61 1.24 -1.48
N TYR A 17 -4.89 2.34 -0.76
CA TYR A 17 -6.22 2.93 -0.74
C TYR A 17 -6.47 3.63 -2.07
N VAL A 18 -7.35 3.06 -2.90
CA VAL A 18 -7.53 3.53 -4.28
C VAL A 18 -8.74 4.44 -4.40
N ILE A 19 -8.49 5.67 -4.84
CA ILE A 19 -9.50 6.63 -5.26
C ILE A 19 -9.46 6.77 -6.78
N VAL A 20 -10.63 6.73 -7.41
CA VAL A 20 -10.77 6.86 -8.87
C VAL A 20 -11.55 8.13 -9.22
N VAL A 21 -11.02 8.89 -10.18
CA VAL A 21 -11.68 10.08 -10.72
C VAL A 21 -11.80 9.94 -12.25
N ASP A 22 -13.01 10.09 -12.80
CA ASP A 22 -13.25 10.19 -14.24
C ASP A 22 -14.48 11.10 -14.47
N ASP A 23 -14.44 11.95 -15.50
CA ASP A 23 -15.51 12.91 -15.83
C ASP A 23 -16.74 12.23 -16.48
N ARG A 24 -16.66 10.93 -16.76
CA ARG A 24 -17.69 10.17 -17.48
C ARG A 24 -18.42 9.21 -16.56
N PRO A 25 -19.75 9.32 -16.43
CA PRO A 25 -20.57 8.39 -15.64
C PRO A 25 -20.43 6.92 -16.05
N SER A 26 -20.18 6.66 -17.34
CA SER A 26 -19.98 5.30 -17.86
C SER A 26 -18.69 4.63 -17.38
N PHE A 27 -17.71 5.41 -16.89
CA PHE A 27 -16.46 4.89 -16.35
C PHE A 27 -16.39 5.06 -14.83
N ALA A 28 -16.81 6.19 -14.27
CA ALA A 28 -16.79 6.45 -12.84
C ALA A 28 -17.97 5.76 -12.11
N ASN A 29 -17.93 4.42 -12.06
CA ASN A 29 -18.93 3.63 -11.34
C ASN A 29 -18.34 2.34 -10.77
N ARG A 30 -19.03 1.76 -9.76
CA ARG A 30 -18.58 0.56 -9.04
C ARG A 30 -18.49 -0.69 -9.93
N SER A 31 -19.27 -0.77 -11.00
CA SER A 31 -19.17 -1.89 -11.95
C SER A 31 -17.84 -1.89 -12.71
N CYS A 32 -17.31 -0.71 -13.02
CA CYS A 32 -16.00 -0.53 -13.64
C CYS A 32 -14.84 -0.63 -12.65
N PHE A 33 -15.06 -0.21 -11.40
CA PHE A 33 -14.04 -0.13 -10.35
C PHE A 33 -14.56 -0.78 -9.05
N PRO A 34 -14.71 -2.13 -9.01
CA PRO A 34 -15.26 -2.81 -7.86
C PRO A 34 -14.34 -2.75 -6.62
N ASP A 35 -13.03 -2.70 -6.85
CA ASP A 35 -11.97 -2.73 -5.83
C ASP A 35 -11.48 -1.34 -5.40
N ALA A 36 -12.04 -0.26 -5.97
CA ALA A 36 -11.75 1.10 -5.55
C ALA A 36 -12.59 1.47 -4.33
N GLU A 37 -11.99 2.18 -3.38
CA GLU A 37 -12.69 2.60 -2.17
C GLU A 37 -13.62 3.77 -2.44
N GLU A 38 -13.12 4.74 -3.20
CA GLU A 38 -13.89 5.92 -3.57
C GLU A 38 -13.86 6.15 -5.08
N ILE A 39 -14.99 6.59 -5.62
CA ILE A 39 -15.17 6.84 -7.05
C ILE A 39 -15.88 8.18 -7.21
N TYR A 40 -15.19 9.14 -7.81
CA TYR A 40 -15.69 10.47 -8.11
C TYR A 40 -15.99 10.60 -9.60
N CYS A 41 -17.27 10.81 -9.91
CA CYS A 41 -17.73 11.16 -11.26
C CYS A 41 -17.80 12.69 -11.38
N GLU A 42 -16.65 13.35 -11.48
CA GLU A 42 -16.53 14.81 -11.44
C GLU A 42 -15.47 15.33 -12.44
N GLU A 43 -15.49 16.64 -12.69
CA GLU A 43 -14.40 17.30 -13.41
C GLU A 43 -13.10 17.19 -12.61
N PHE A 44 -11.99 16.87 -13.29
CA PHE A 44 -10.71 16.60 -12.64
C PHE A 44 -10.25 17.72 -11.68
N GLU A 45 -10.38 18.99 -12.06
CA GLU A 45 -9.98 20.11 -11.19
C GLU A 45 -10.79 20.15 -9.90
N LYS A 46 -12.12 19.94 -9.98
CA LYS A 46 -13.03 19.94 -8.83
C LYS A 46 -12.76 18.75 -7.92
N ALA A 47 -12.57 17.57 -8.49
CA ALA A 47 -12.23 16.38 -7.73
C ALA A 47 -10.89 16.55 -6.98
N LEU A 48 -9.88 17.10 -7.65
CA LEU A 48 -8.57 17.36 -7.03
C LEU A 48 -8.65 18.41 -5.90
N ASP A 49 -9.55 19.39 -5.98
CA ASP A 49 -9.82 20.33 -4.88
C ASP A 49 -10.47 19.64 -3.66
N MET A 50 -11.34 18.66 -3.89
CA MET A 50 -12.01 17.91 -2.82
C MET A 50 -11.06 16.93 -2.12
N LEU A 51 -10.14 16.30 -2.86
CA LEU A 51 -9.28 15.21 -2.37
C LEU A 51 -8.11 15.66 -1.50
N GLN A 52 -7.78 16.96 -1.46
CA GLN A 52 -6.72 17.53 -0.62
C GLN A 52 -5.41 16.72 -0.61
N ILE A 53 -4.76 16.60 -1.78
CA ILE A 53 -3.54 15.82 -1.96
C ILE A 53 -2.42 16.26 -1.00
N GLY A 54 -1.88 15.30 -0.25
CA GLY A 54 -0.76 15.45 0.68
C GLY A 54 0.54 14.79 0.21
N SER A 55 1.59 14.95 1.01
CA SER A 55 2.96 14.50 0.70
C SER A 55 3.17 12.98 0.75
N ASN A 56 2.18 12.21 1.19
CA ASN A 56 2.22 10.74 1.23
C ASN A 56 1.41 10.09 0.10
N ASP A 57 0.72 10.88 -0.73
CA ASP A 57 -0.19 10.37 -1.74
C ASP A 57 0.55 10.00 -3.03
N TYR A 58 -0.10 9.15 -3.82
CA TYR A 58 0.40 8.67 -5.11
C TYR A 58 -0.62 9.05 -6.18
N VAL A 59 -0.21 9.91 -7.11
CA VAL A 59 -1.08 10.41 -8.16
C VAL A 59 -0.68 9.79 -9.49
N THR A 60 -1.62 9.08 -10.12
CA THR A 60 -1.44 8.47 -11.44
C THR A 60 -2.38 9.12 -12.46
N VAL A 61 -1.81 9.82 -13.43
CA VAL A 61 -2.55 10.52 -14.48
C VAL A 61 -2.65 9.62 -15.71
N VAL A 62 -3.78 8.93 -15.83
CA VAL A 62 -4.08 7.95 -16.90
C VAL A 62 -5.33 8.35 -17.69
N THR A 63 -5.39 9.60 -18.13
CA THR A 63 -6.57 10.16 -18.79
C THR A 63 -6.64 9.77 -20.27
N ARG A 64 -7.73 10.17 -20.93
CA ARG A 64 -8.01 9.90 -22.35
C ARG A 64 -7.43 10.92 -23.32
N GLY A 65 -6.67 11.92 -22.87
CA GLY A 65 -6.13 12.92 -23.79
C GLY A 65 -5.28 14.02 -23.16
N HIS A 66 -4.38 14.55 -23.99
CA HIS A 66 -3.33 15.51 -23.62
C HIS A 66 -3.82 16.75 -22.84
N ARG A 67 -4.99 17.28 -23.18
CA ARG A 67 -5.55 18.46 -22.49
C ARG A 67 -5.85 18.17 -21.02
N PHE A 68 -6.43 17.00 -20.71
CA PHE A 68 -6.78 16.64 -19.35
C PHE A 68 -5.55 16.24 -18.54
N ASP A 69 -4.56 15.61 -19.18
CA ASP A 69 -3.27 15.30 -18.55
C ASP A 69 -2.59 16.56 -17.99
N LEU A 70 -2.47 17.61 -18.82
CA LEU A 70 -1.90 18.89 -18.41
C LEU A 70 -2.73 19.60 -17.33
N THR A 71 -4.06 19.55 -17.43
CA THR A 71 -4.95 20.10 -16.39
C THR A 71 -4.68 19.45 -15.03
N CYS A 72 -4.60 18.12 -14.97
CA CYS A 72 -4.29 17.40 -13.74
C CYS A 72 -2.89 17.78 -13.20
N LEU A 73 -1.86 17.77 -14.07
CA LEU A 73 -0.50 18.11 -13.66
C LEU A 73 -0.40 19.54 -13.11
N ARG A 74 -0.95 20.53 -13.81
CA ARG A 74 -0.97 21.92 -13.34
C ARG A 74 -1.67 22.07 -11.99
N LYS A 75 -2.76 21.34 -11.79
CA LYS A 75 -3.52 21.41 -10.53
C LYS A 75 -2.73 20.81 -9.37
N VAL A 76 -2.12 19.64 -9.58
CA VAL A 76 -1.28 18.98 -8.56
C VAL A 76 -0.04 19.82 -8.23
N LEU A 77 0.62 20.41 -9.24
CA LEU A 77 1.84 21.21 -9.05
C LEU A 77 1.60 22.53 -8.31
N LYS A 78 0.37 23.04 -8.27
CA LYS A 78 0.01 24.22 -7.46
C LYS A 78 -0.10 23.92 -5.97
N GLY A 79 -0.26 22.64 -5.59
CA GLY A 79 -0.44 22.19 -4.22
C GLY A 79 0.83 21.62 -3.60
N ILE A 80 0.65 20.76 -2.59
CA ILE A 80 1.75 19.97 -2.01
C ILE A 80 2.14 18.91 -3.04
N PHE A 81 3.43 18.83 -3.36
CA PHE A 81 3.93 17.79 -4.27
C PHE A 81 3.72 16.40 -3.62
N PRO A 82 2.99 15.49 -4.27
CA PRO A 82 2.70 14.16 -3.70
C PRO A 82 3.97 13.33 -3.58
N ARG A 83 3.92 12.22 -2.83
CA ARG A 83 5.04 11.28 -2.76
C ARG A 83 5.43 10.77 -4.14
N TYR A 84 4.43 10.56 -4.99
CA TYR A 84 4.61 10.12 -6.37
C TYR A 84 3.64 10.86 -7.29
N LEU A 85 4.15 11.34 -8.43
CA LEU A 85 3.34 11.85 -9.52
C LEU A 85 3.82 11.21 -10.82
N GLY A 86 2.94 10.45 -11.47
CA GLY A 86 3.22 9.81 -12.74
C GLY A 86 2.16 10.12 -13.79
N MET A 87 2.58 10.23 -15.04
CA MET A 87 1.66 10.44 -16.16
C MET A 87 1.95 9.49 -17.31
N MET A 88 0.88 8.86 -17.81
CA MET A 88 0.94 8.01 -18.98
C MET A 88 1.04 8.85 -20.26
N GLY A 89 2.02 8.54 -21.11
CA GLY A 89 2.18 9.22 -22.39
C GLY A 89 3.31 8.62 -23.23
N SER A 90 3.24 8.82 -24.55
CA SER A 90 4.36 8.45 -25.44
C SER A 90 5.54 9.40 -25.22
N LYS A 91 6.77 8.96 -25.52
CA LYS A 91 7.99 9.78 -25.39
C LYS A 91 7.85 11.17 -26.03
N ARG A 92 7.24 11.23 -27.22
CA ARG A 92 6.98 12.49 -27.94
C ARG A 92 6.00 13.40 -27.19
N ARG A 93 4.94 12.83 -26.59
CA ARG A 93 3.97 13.59 -25.80
C ARG A 93 4.59 14.13 -24.52
N VAL A 94 5.38 13.30 -23.86
CA VAL A 94 6.09 13.65 -22.63
C VAL A 94 7.00 14.86 -22.85
N ALA A 95 7.80 14.86 -23.92
CA ALA A 95 8.67 16.00 -24.25
C ALA A 95 7.89 17.32 -24.33
N GLY A 96 6.80 17.37 -25.11
CA GLY A 96 6.00 18.59 -25.22
C GLY A 96 5.31 19.02 -23.93
N ILE A 97 4.96 18.08 -23.04
CA ILE A 97 4.40 18.42 -21.72
C ILE A 97 5.47 19.01 -20.81
N ILE A 98 6.70 18.49 -20.85
CA ILE A 98 7.83 19.04 -20.08
C ILE A 98 8.11 20.47 -20.51
N ASP A 99 8.19 20.73 -21.81
CA ASP A 99 8.45 22.08 -22.36
C ASP A 99 7.38 23.07 -21.89
N LEU A 100 6.10 22.72 -22.04
CA LEU A 100 4.97 23.56 -21.60
C LEU A 100 4.99 23.85 -20.09
N LEU A 101 5.27 22.85 -19.26
CA LEU A 101 5.32 23.06 -17.80
C LEU A 101 6.50 23.96 -17.40
N GLN A 102 7.64 23.87 -18.09
CA GLN A 102 8.79 24.73 -17.84
C GLN A 102 8.55 26.16 -18.33
N GLU A 103 7.93 26.34 -19.50
CA GLU A 103 7.49 27.64 -20.02
C GLU A 103 6.50 28.35 -19.08
N GLU A 104 5.68 27.58 -18.36
CA GLU A 104 4.76 28.08 -17.33
C GLU A 104 5.45 28.46 -16.00
N GLY A 105 6.78 28.35 -15.93
CA GLY A 105 7.58 28.76 -14.77
C GLY A 105 7.76 27.68 -13.71
N ASN A 106 7.41 26.42 -13.99
CA ASN A 106 7.73 25.32 -13.07
C ASN A 106 9.24 25.03 -13.11
N ALA A 107 9.87 24.95 -11.93
CA ALA A 107 11.28 24.63 -11.81
C ALA A 107 11.61 23.27 -12.46
N ALA A 108 12.73 23.21 -13.19
CA ALA A 108 13.14 22.00 -13.91
C ALA A 108 13.31 20.80 -12.97
N GLU A 109 13.76 21.04 -11.74
CA GLU A 109 13.91 20.02 -10.69
C GLU A 109 12.56 19.45 -10.24
N THR A 110 11.50 20.26 -10.21
CA THR A 110 10.15 19.80 -9.87
C THR A 110 9.57 18.98 -11.00
N VAL A 111 9.72 19.44 -12.25
CA VAL A 111 9.23 18.72 -13.43
C VAL A 111 9.97 17.39 -13.60
N ALA A 112 11.27 17.34 -13.29
CA ALA A 112 12.08 16.11 -13.35
C ALA A 112 11.66 15.04 -12.34
N LYS A 113 10.93 15.40 -11.27
CA LYS A 113 10.36 14.43 -10.30
C LYS A 113 9.11 13.73 -10.83
N ILE A 114 8.53 14.19 -11.93
CA ILE A 114 7.31 13.61 -12.50
C ILE A 114 7.70 12.39 -13.35
N HIS A 115 7.13 11.22 -13.04
CA HIS A 115 7.40 9.98 -13.75
C HIS A 115 6.66 9.94 -15.09
N MET A 116 7.38 10.30 -16.17
CA MET A 116 6.83 10.40 -17.51
C MET A 116 7.81 9.82 -18.55
N PRO A 117 7.45 8.74 -19.28
CA PRO A 117 6.26 7.92 -19.11
C PRO A 117 6.23 7.21 -17.75
N ILE A 118 5.03 7.05 -17.21
CA ILE A 118 4.79 6.29 -15.98
C ILE A 118 5.08 4.79 -16.14
N GLY A 119 5.57 4.15 -15.08
CA GLY A 119 5.78 2.72 -14.96
C GLY A 119 7.21 2.25 -15.28
N LEU A 120 7.61 1.13 -14.68
CA LEU A 120 8.91 0.51 -14.93
C LEU A 120 9.03 0.03 -16.38
N ASN A 121 10.22 0.20 -16.97
CA ASN A 121 10.52 -0.26 -18.32
C ASN A 121 10.70 -1.80 -18.38
N ILE A 122 9.58 -2.52 -18.41
CA ILE A 122 9.53 -3.99 -18.52
C ILE A 122 9.13 -4.48 -19.93
N GLY A 123 9.03 -3.56 -20.90
CA GLY A 123 8.55 -3.90 -22.25
C GLY A 123 7.04 -4.18 -22.33
N ALA A 124 6.24 -3.59 -21.45
CA ALA A 124 4.79 -3.79 -21.38
C ALA A 124 4.07 -3.35 -22.68
N LEU A 125 3.17 -4.20 -23.17
CA LEU A 125 2.37 -3.97 -24.39
C LEU A 125 0.87 -4.02 -24.12
N THR A 126 0.42 -4.95 -23.25
CA THR A 126 -1.00 -5.13 -22.95
C THR A 126 -1.45 -4.23 -21.79
N VAL A 127 -2.76 -3.97 -21.69
CA VAL A 127 -3.32 -3.16 -20.58
C VAL A 127 -2.95 -3.73 -19.19
N PRO A 128 -3.06 -5.05 -18.94
CA PRO A 128 -2.60 -5.63 -17.68
C PRO A 128 -1.09 -5.47 -17.43
N GLU A 129 -0.25 -5.65 -18.45
CA GLU A 129 1.20 -5.46 -18.31
C GLU A 129 1.57 -4.01 -17.98
N ILE A 130 0.92 -3.05 -18.63
CA ILE A 130 1.12 -1.62 -18.35
C ILE A 130 0.70 -1.32 -16.91
N ALA A 131 -0.43 -1.85 -16.46
CA ALA A 131 -0.87 -1.68 -15.08
C ALA A 131 0.11 -2.29 -14.07
N ILE A 132 0.65 -3.49 -14.33
CA ILE A 132 1.68 -4.12 -13.50
C ILE A 132 2.96 -3.26 -13.47
N SER A 133 3.40 -2.75 -14.62
CA SER A 133 4.56 -1.84 -14.73
C SER A 133 4.40 -0.59 -13.86
N ILE A 134 3.21 0.01 -13.87
CA ILE A 134 2.88 1.19 -13.04
C ILE A 134 2.85 0.81 -11.56
N VAL A 135 2.10 -0.23 -11.18
CA VAL A 135 2.00 -0.65 -9.78
C VAL A 135 3.35 -1.08 -9.21
N ALA A 136 4.21 -1.69 -10.03
CA ALA A 136 5.59 -2.01 -9.63
C ALA A 136 6.41 -0.75 -9.33
N GLU A 137 6.26 0.31 -10.12
CA GLU A 137 6.92 1.60 -9.84
C GLU A 137 6.36 2.27 -8.57
N LEU A 138 5.04 2.21 -8.34
CA LEU A 138 4.43 2.70 -7.10
C LEU A 138 4.97 1.95 -5.87
N ILE A 139 5.13 0.63 -5.97
CA ILE A 139 5.73 -0.19 -4.90
C ILE A 139 7.20 0.19 -4.70
N GLU A 140 7.97 0.39 -5.78
CA GLU A 140 9.37 0.83 -5.68
C GLU A 140 9.45 2.16 -4.92
N GLU A 141 8.63 3.15 -5.27
CA GLU A 141 8.57 4.44 -4.58
C GLU A 141 8.16 4.28 -3.10
N ARG A 142 7.15 3.45 -2.81
CA ARG A 142 6.73 3.14 -1.44
C ARG A 142 7.85 2.54 -0.60
N ARG A 143 8.76 1.79 -1.22
CA ARG A 143 9.87 1.10 -0.55
C ARG A 143 11.19 1.87 -0.58
N LYS A 144 11.26 3.05 -1.21
CA LYS A 144 12.47 3.90 -1.15
C LYS A 144 12.79 4.23 0.31
N GLY A 145 14.01 3.89 0.73
CA GLY A 145 14.48 4.08 2.10
C GLY A 145 14.13 2.95 3.08
N THR A 146 13.41 1.91 2.68
CA THR A 146 13.14 0.74 3.52
C THR A 146 14.23 -0.34 3.32
N PRO A 147 15.01 -0.71 4.35
CA PRO A 147 16.01 -1.77 4.22
C PRO A 147 15.34 -3.12 3.96
N ARG A 148 15.74 -3.79 2.87
CA ARG A 148 15.12 -5.04 2.37
C ARG A 148 15.61 -6.33 3.08
N ARG A 149 16.52 -6.25 4.07
CA ARG A 149 17.20 -7.43 4.66
C ARG A 149 17.08 -7.51 6.19
N SER A 150 17.25 -8.75 6.68
CA SER A 150 17.16 -9.23 8.07
C SER A 150 17.79 -8.32 9.12
N HIS A 151 17.19 -8.30 10.32
CA HIS A 151 17.45 -7.37 11.43
C HIS A 151 16.89 -5.95 11.21
N SER A 152 15.74 -5.85 10.55
CA SER A 152 15.02 -4.58 10.48
C SER A 152 14.31 -4.31 11.80
N GLN A 153 14.92 -3.46 12.64
CA GLN A 153 14.24 -2.80 13.76
C GLN A 153 13.27 -1.70 13.28
N LEU A 154 13.33 -1.35 12.00
CA LEU A 154 12.34 -0.48 11.35
C LEU A 154 11.12 -1.33 10.98
N LEU A 155 9.93 -0.88 11.38
CA LEU A 155 8.66 -1.49 10.99
C LEU A 155 8.49 -1.32 9.48
N THR A 156 8.79 -2.39 8.73
CA THR A 156 8.76 -2.40 7.26
C THR A 156 7.38 -2.72 6.70
N CYS A 157 6.51 -3.36 7.48
CA CYS A 157 5.12 -3.54 7.09
C CYS A 157 4.40 -2.19 7.19
N THR A 158 4.01 -1.65 6.04
CA THR A 158 3.25 -0.39 5.91
C THR A 158 1.78 -0.65 5.59
N ASP A 159 1.42 -1.92 5.43
CA ASP A 159 0.20 -2.36 4.75
C ASP A 159 -0.69 -3.08 5.79
N THR A 160 -1.05 -2.38 6.87
CA THR A 160 -1.85 -2.96 7.95
C THR A 160 -3.31 -3.10 7.50
N ASP A 161 -3.86 -4.30 7.66
CA ASP A 161 -5.29 -4.58 7.44
C ASP A 161 -6.15 -3.63 8.28
N SER A 162 -7.06 -2.87 7.66
CA SER A 162 -7.87 -1.85 8.32
C SER A 162 -8.68 -2.41 9.50
N ARG A 163 -9.07 -3.69 9.41
CA ARG A 163 -9.79 -4.39 10.49
C ARG A 163 -8.96 -4.48 11.77
N VAL A 164 -7.63 -4.51 11.67
CA VAL A 164 -6.74 -4.45 12.83
C VAL A 164 -6.93 -3.12 13.55
N ILE A 165 -6.94 -2.02 12.80
CA ILE A 165 -7.12 -0.67 13.35
C ILE A 165 -8.52 -0.52 13.97
N GLU A 166 -9.55 -0.98 13.27
CA GLU A 166 -10.94 -0.97 13.77
C GLU A 166 -11.08 -1.74 15.08
N MET A 167 -10.51 -2.96 15.16
CA MET A 167 -10.54 -3.77 16.39
C MET A 167 -9.75 -3.12 17.53
N LEU A 168 -8.57 -2.56 17.25
CA LEU A 168 -7.79 -1.83 18.25
C LEU A 168 -8.57 -0.63 18.79
N GLY A 169 -9.33 0.04 17.92
CA GLY A 169 -10.13 1.22 18.25
C GLY A 169 -11.40 0.95 19.07
N ASP A 170 -11.94 -0.28 19.13
CA ASP A 170 -13.23 -0.56 19.79
C ASP A 170 -13.12 -0.60 21.33
N PRO A 171 -13.56 0.42 22.08
CA PRO A 171 -13.34 0.48 23.52
C PRO A 171 -14.18 -0.52 24.33
N ASN A 172 -15.10 -1.25 23.70
CA ASN A 172 -16.08 -2.07 24.41
C ASN A 172 -15.68 -3.55 24.53
N VAL A 173 -14.62 -3.96 23.83
CA VAL A 173 -14.22 -5.37 23.78
C VAL A 173 -12.76 -5.49 24.20
N GLY A 174 -12.52 -6.32 25.22
CA GLY A 174 -11.19 -6.61 25.70
C GLY A 174 -10.32 -7.21 24.60
N LYS A 175 -9.06 -6.79 24.47
CA LYS A 175 -8.22 -7.20 23.33
C LYS A 175 -6.73 -7.23 23.62
N ALA A 176 -6.03 -8.07 22.87
CA ALA A 176 -4.58 -8.10 22.84
C ALA A 176 -4.06 -7.75 21.45
N MET A 177 -3.01 -6.93 21.42
CA MET A 177 -2.27 -6.58 20.22
C MET A 177 -1.01 -7.45 20.13
N LEU A 178 -0.70 -7.94 18.94
CA LEU A 178 0.54 -8.64 18.62
C LEU A 178 1.30 -7.88 17.54
N LEU A 179 2.56 -7.57 17.78
CA LEU A 179 3.46 -6.86 16.87
C LEU A 179 4.73 -7.68 16.63
N VAL A 180 5.01 -8.03 15.38
CA VAL A 180 6.31 -8.54 14.97
C VAL A 180 7.28 -7.36 14.90
N TYR A 181 8.21 -7.24 15.86
CA TYR A 181 9.10 -6.08 15.95
C TYR A 181 10.52 -6.36 15.42
N ASP A 182 10.90 -7.63 15.29
CA ASP A 182 12.16 -8.03 14.64
C ASP A 182 11.99 -9.34 13.87
N THR A 183 12.71 -9.45 12.76
CA THR A 183 12.74 -10.65 11.91
C THR A 183 14.15 -10.88 11.36
N SER A 184 14.60 -12.13 11.37
CA SER A 184 15.86 -12.56 10.76
C SER A 184 15.64 -13.81 9.90
N GLY A 185 16.44 -13.95 8.83
CA GLY A 185 16.25 -15.03 7.87
C GLY A 185 14.95 -14.91 7.05
N SER A 186 14.42 -16.06 6.62
CA SER A 186 13.19 -16.13 5.82
C SER A 186 11.98 -16.33 6.72
N THR A 187 11.22 -15.27 7.00
CA THR A 187 10.00 -15.30 7.82
C THR A 187 8.75 -15.07 6.96
N PRO A 188 7.57 -15.63 7.33
CA PRO A 188 6.32 -15.48 6.57
C PRO A 188 5.85 -14.03 6.45
N VAL A 189 6.11 -13.22 7.47
CA VAL A 189 5.84 -11.78 7.51
C VAL A 189 7.11 -11.01 7.87
N LYS A 190 7.07 -9.68 7.69
CA LYS A 190 8.19 -8.78 8.03
C LYS A 190 7.95 -8.05 9.35
N SER A 191 9.01 -7.47 9.91
CA SER A 191 8.88 -6.53 11.02
C SER A 191 7.87 -5.43 10.68
N GLY A 192 7.00 -5.10 11.62
CA GLY A 192 5.82 -4.25 11.45
C GLY A 192 4.51 -5.01 11.29
N ALA A 193 4.52 -6.32 11.06
CA ALA A 193 3.28 -7.09 10.97
C ALA A 193 2.51 -7.02 12.29
N LEU A 194 1.24 -6.62 12.18
CA LEU A 194 0.36 -6.35 13.31
C LEU A 194 -0.86 -7.27 13.23
N MET A 195 -1.25 -7.78 14.39
CA MET A 195 -2.46 -8.59 14.55
C MET A 195 -3.16 -8.19 15.83
N THR A 196 -4.48 -8.29 15.83
CA THR A 196 -5.30 -8.06 17.02
C THR A 196 -6.21 -9.25 17.23
N VAL A 197 -6.34 -9.67 18.49
CA VAL A 197 -7.33 -10.65 18.93
C VAL A 197 -8.19 -10.04 20.02
N ASN A 198 -9.48 -10.32 20.02
CA ASN A 198 -10.39 -9.81 21.04
C ASN A 198 -11.00 -10.94 21.89
N SER A 199 -11.66 -10.57 22.99
CA SER A 199 -12.30 -11.50 23.92
C SER A 199 -13.45 -12.30 23.30
N ASN A 200 -13.96 -11.87 22.14
CA ASN A 200 -14.96 -12.57 21.33
C ASN A 200 -14.35 -13.61 20.37
N LEU A 201 -13.05 -13.91 20.49
CA LEU A 201 -12.31 -14.83 19.62
C LEU A 201 -12.23 -14.38 18.15
N GLN A 202 -12.47 -13.09 17.89
CA GLN A 202 -12.24 -12.52 16.56
C GLN A 202 -10.77 -12.12 16.44
N SER A 203 -10.24 -12.21 15.22
CA SER A 203 -8.90 -11.75 14.89
C SER A 203 -8.86 -10.98 13.58
N ALA A 204 -7.94 -10.04 13.50
CA ALA A 204 -7.60 -9.31 12.27
C ALA A 204 -6.08 -9.18 12.15
N GLY A 205 -5.57 -9.18 10.92
CA GLY A 205 -4.14 -9.24 10.64
C GLY A 205 -3.54 -10.64 10.84
N THR A 206 -2.22 -10.74 10.70
CA THR A 206 -1.46 -11.97 10.95
C THR A 206 -0.03 -11.61 11.36
N ILE A 207 0.53 -12.40 12.27
CA ILE A 207 1.96 -12.37 12.62
C ILE A 207 2.76 -13.48 11.91
N GLY A 208 2.13 -14.16 10.94
CA GLY A 208 2.69 -15.20 10.07
C GLY A 208 1.95 -16.52 10.19
N GLY A 209 1.66 -17.18 9.07
CA GLY A 209 0.85 -18.41 9.01
C GLY A 209 1.57 -19.68 9.51
N GLY A 210 0.91 -20.47 10.36
CA GLY A 210 1.33 -21.85 10.68
C GLY A 210 1.05 -22.30 12.12
N CYS A 211 1.53 -23.49 12.49
CA CYS A 211 1.30 -24.07 13.83
C CYS A 211 1.87 -23.21 14.97
N THR A 212 2.99 -22.52 14.73
CA THR A 212 3.65 -21.63 15.70
C THR A 212 2.85 -20.35 15.97
N GLU A 213 2.03 -19.88 15.02
CA GLU A 213 1.11 -18.74 15.21
C GLU A 213 0.04 -19.06 16.26
N ASN A 214 -0.51 -20.28 16.22
CA ASN A 214 -1.60 -20.70 17.09
C ASN A 214 -1.21 -20.72 18.58
N GLU A 215 0.04 -21.04 18.91
CA GLU A 215 0.51 -21.02 20.30
C GLU A 215 0.53 -19.60 20.87
N VAL A 216 1.05 -18.66 20.08
CA VAL A 216 1.12 -17.24 20.44
C VAL A 216 -0.28 -16.66 20.56
N LEU A 217 -1.19 -17.01 19.64
CA LEU A 217 -2.58 -16.56 19.68
C LEU A 217 -3.32 -17.03 20.92
N ARG A 218 -3.14 -18.29 21.31
CA ARG A 218 -3.76 -18.83 22.53
C ARG A 218 -3.29 -18.09 23.76
N GLU A 219 -2.00 -17.76 23.83
CA GLU A 219 -1.45 -17.03 24.96
C GLU A 219 -1.88 -15.56 24.96
N ALA A 220 -1.94 -14.93 23.79
CA ALA A 220 -2.47 -13.58 23.63
C ALA A 220 -3.95 -13.47 24.02
N PHE A 221 -4.76 -14.50 23.76
CA PHE A 221 -6.14 -14.55 24.23
C PHE A 221 -6.23 -14.66 25.76
N ARG A 222 -5.37 -15.47 26.39
CA ARG A 222 -5.37 -15.66 27.85
C ARG A 222 -4.95 -14.43 28.64
N MET A 223 -4.14 -13.57 28.05
CA MET A 223 -3.70 -12.32 28.70
C MET A 223 -4.72 -11.19 28.60
N ILE A 224 -5.82 -11.34 27.85
CA ILE A 224 -6.84 -10.29 27.76
C ILE A 224 -7.44 -10.04 29.16
N GLY A 225 -7.42 -8.77 29.59
CA GLY A 225 -7.90 -8.33 30.89
C GLY A 225 -6.91 -8.48 32.05
N THR A 226 -5.66 -8.89 31.81
CA THR A 226 -4.63 -8.99 32.85
C THR A 226 -3.76 -7.74 32.98
N GLY A 227 -3.73 -6.88 31.96
CA GLY A 227 -2.83 -5.75 31.81
C GLY A 227 -1.37 -6.13 31.55
N GLU A 228 -1.09 -7.41 31.29
CA GLU A 228 0.26 -7.91 31.08
C GLU A 228 0.78 -7.66 29.66
N THR A 229 2.10 -7.75 29.50
CA THR A 229 2.78 -7.79 28.21
C THR A 229 3.72 -8.98 28.16
N LYS A 230 3.91 -9.59 26.98
CA LYS A 230 4.76 -10.77 26.79
C LYS A 230 5.58 -10.64 25.50
N LEU A 231 6.79 -11.21 25.53
CA LEU A 231 7.68 -11.32 24.39
C LEU A 231 7.81 -12.79 23.98
N PHE A 232 7.57 -13.07 22.70
CA PHE A 232 7.71 -14.40 22.12
C PHE A 232 8.88 -14.42 21.14
N THR A 233 9.65 -15.50 21.18
CA THR A 233 10.68 -15.79 20.18
C THR A 233 10.24 -17.02 19.40
N LEU A 234 10.00 -16.85 18.11
CA LEU A 234 9.52 -17.91 17.23
C LEU A 234 10.63 -18.29 16.27
N ASP A 235 11.13 -19.51 16.44
CA ASP A 235 12.14 -20.08 15.58
C ASP A 235 11.50 -21.05 14.60
N MET A 236 11.50 -20.68 13.31
CA MET A 236 10.88 -21.46 12.25
C MET A 236 11.88 -22.44 11.60
N SER A 237 13.09 -22.57 12.17
CA SER A 237 14.14 -23.49 11.70
C SER A 237 14.00 -24.93 12.22
N ASN A 238 13.02 -25.22 13.09
CA ASN A 238 12.93 -26.53 13.75
C ASN A 238 12.47 -27.68 12.83
N GLU A 239 13.20 -28.80 12.95
CA GLU A 239 13.25 -30.00 12.11
C GLU A 239 11.94 -30.81 11.96
N VAL A 240 10.85 -30.46 12.66
CA VAL A 240 9.57 -31.20 12.62
C VAL A 240 8.71 -30.83 11.38
N ALA A 241 9.07 -29.77 10.65
CA ALA A 241 8.38 -29.32 9.43
C ALA A 241 9.00 -29.85 8.12
N ALA A 242 9.96 -30.79 8.20
CA ALA A 242 10.60 -31.39 7.03
C ALA A 242 9.62 -32.23 6.18
N ASP A 243 8.60 -32.82 6.81
CA ASP A 243 7.67 -33.74 6.14
C ASP A 243 6.65 -33.05 5.21
N GLN A 244 6.54 -31.71 5.25
CA GLN A 244 5.60 -30.93 4.42
C GLN A 244 6.26 -29.88 3.51
N GLY A 245 7.59 -29.78 3.48
CA GLY A 245 8.33 -29.04 2.44
C GLY A 245 8.17 -27.51 2.40
N MET A 246 7.56 -26.88 3.41
CA MET A 246 7.32 -25.42 3.46
C MET A 246 8.00 -24.79 4.67
N VAL A 247 9.33 -24.91 4.78
CA VAL A 247 10.08 -24.34 5.92
C VAL A 247 10.59 -22.95 5.58
N CYS A 248 10.02 -21.94 6.23
CA CYS A 248 10.60 -20.60 6.30
C CYS A 248 11.75 -20.63 7.32
N GLY A 249 13.02 -20.70 6.91
CA GLY A 249 14.18 -20.83 7.81
C GLY A 249 14.58 -19.55 8.56
N GLY A 250 13.62 -18.81 9.12
CA GLY A 250 13.84 -17.54 9.81
C GLY A 250 13.41 -17.56 11.28
N ARG A 251 13.76 -16.49 11.99
CA ARG A 251 13.33 -16.22 13.38
C ARG A 251 12.56 -14.91 13.42
N MET A 252 11.51 -14.86 14.24
CA MET A 252 10.75 -13.63 14.49
C MET A 252 10.56 -13.40 15.99
N LEU A 253 10.60 -12.13 16.39
CA LEU A 253 10.30 -11.70 17.75
C LEU A 253 8.96 -10.97 17.76
N VAL A 254 8.06 -11.40 18.64
CA VAL A 254 6.69 -10.90 18.71
C VAL A 254 6.44 -10.31 20.09
N TYR A 255 5.98 -9.07 20.12
CA TYR A 255 5.50 -8.40 21.32
C TYR A 255 3.98 -8.54 21.39
N ALA A 256 3.47 -9.04 22.51
CA ALA A 256 2.04 -9.06 22.79
C ALA A 256 1.72 -8.16 23.99
N ALA A 257 0.65 -7.39 23.88
CA ALA A 257 0.18 -6.52 24.95
C ALA A 257 -1.33 -6.62 25.08
N ASP A 258 -1.80 -6.79 26.31
CA ASP A 258 -3.21 -6.58 26.66
C ASP A 258 -3.50 -5.08 26.64
N LEU A 259 -4.63 -4.70 26.05
CA LEU A 259 -5.05 -3.31 25.91
C LEU A 259 -6.30 -3.00 26.75
N GLY A 260 -6.67 -3.90 27.67
CA GLY A 260 -7.96 -3.85 28.37
C GLY A 260 -9.12 -4.18 27.45
#